data_AF-A0A6Y2H6F0-F1
#
_entry.id   AF-A0A6Y2H6F0-F1
#
_cell.length_a   1.000
_cell.length_b   1.000
_cell.length_c   1.000
_cell.angle_alpha   90.00
_cell.angle_beta   90.00
_cell.angle_gamma   90.00
#
_symmetry.space_group_name_H-M   'P 1'
#
loop_
_entity.id
_entity.type
_entity.pdbx_description
1 polymer ?
#
loop_
_entity_poly.entity_id
_entity_poly.type
_entity_poly.pdbx_seq_one_letter_code
_entity_poly.pdbx_strand_id
1 'polypeptide(L)'
;MLNKPYTSFNQHQQPNGKILIGVESEGLAYSSLSMSAGEQKIFLILETILKADKNALILIDELDLLLHDEALKKLIDVISTHAEDKNKQIIFTTHREMVTTLSDKINIRHVVNIQGRSYSFEETKPDAINRLTGKSTTPIEIYVEDDLAVAIINKICSSLKASRYVKIFKFGAASNAFTLLASTLIRGDNLSDKLYILDGDKYSTENEKKAALDKVFTGTESRTYELKAAAEGKVKQFNLPNGVKPEQYIHYLITNVPLDGLGGEYLEIIEAARDIRVELDAHNYISNILTKLGIDRPSGLTRVMDLASRHPEWDQYVSEVTDWLQPVVSDLMERLPENDTV
;
A
#
# COMPACT_ATOMS: atom_id res chain seq x y z
N MET A 1 -24.27 14.42 18.18
CA MET A 1 -24.48 13.35 17.18
C MET A 1 -25.48 13.74 16.09
N LEU A 2 -26.64 14.33 16.45
CA LEU A 2 -27.77 14.54 15.54
C LEU A 2 -27.93 16.00 15.00
N ASN A 3 -26.88 16.83 15.09
CA ASN A 3 -26.91 18.27 14.71
C ASN A 3 -28.08 19.10 15.25
N LYS A 4 -28.78 18.61 16.28
CA LYS A 4 -29.85 19.28 17.01
C LYS A 4 -29.69 19.05 18.52
N PRO A 5 -29.91 20.06 19.37
CA PRO A 5 -29.87 19.88 20.82
C PRO A 5 -31.16 19.23 21.33
N TYR A 6 -31.01 18.17 22.13
CA TYR A 6 -32.12 17.48 22.80
C TYR A 6 -32.08 17.82 24.29
N THR A 7 -33.21 18.25 24.85
CA THR A 7 -33.32 18.72 26.24
C THR A 7 -34.04 17.73 27.15
N SER A 8 -34.84 16.83 26.59
CA SER A 8 -35.61 15.83 27.33
C SER A 8 -35.67 14.50 26.58
N PHE A 9 -35.71 13.41 27.33
CA PHE A 9 -35.86 12.04 26.84
C PHE A 9 -36.81 11.27 27.78
N ASN A 10 -37.88 10.71 27.21
CA ASN A 10 -38.92 9.98 27.92
C ASN A 10 -39.30 8.71 27.16
N GLN A 11 -39.95 7.78 27.85
CA GLN A 11 -40.46 6.55 27.26
C GLN A 11 -41.93 6.36 27.58
N HIS A 12 -42.69 5.89 26.60
CA HIS A 12 -44.10 5.57 26.77
C HIS A 12 -44.37 4.15 26.32
N GLN A 13 -44.84 3.31 27.23
CA GLN A 13 -45.25 1.95 26.89
C GLN A 13 -46.70 1.97 26.41
N GLN A 14 -46.92 1.51 25.18
CA GLN A 14 -48.24 1.34 24.64
C GLN A 14 -48.94 0.11 25.26
N PRO A 15 -50.27 0.03 25.20
CA PRO A 15 -51.04 -1.12 25.73
C PRO A 15 -50.66 -2.47 25.09
N ASN A 16 -50.10 -2.46 23.88
CA ASN A 16 -49.60 -3.64 23.17
C ASN A 16 -48.17 -4.05 23.60
N GLY A 17 -47.61 -3.39 24.62
CA GLY A 17 -46.26 -3.62 25.14
C GLY A 17 -45.15 -2.88 24.40
N LYS A 18 -45.44 -2.21 23.27
CA LYS A 18 -44.43 -1.48 22.48
C LYS A 18 -43.97 -0.22 23.21
N ILE A 19 -42.66 -0.04 23.33
CA ILE A 19 -42.08 1.18 23.92
C ILE A 19 -41.86 2.20 22.81
N LEU A 20 -42.40 3.41 22.98
CA LEU A 20 -42.14 4.57 22.14
C LEU A 20 -41.21 5.52 22.88
N ILE A 21 -40.19 5.98 22.17
CA ILE A 21 -39.30 7.04 22.64
C ILE A 21 -39.99 8.39 22.39
N GLY A 22 -39.90 9.30 23.35
CA GLY A 22 -40.30 10.70 23.23
C GLY A 22 -39.14 11.61 23.57
N VAL A 23 -38.96 12.67 22.80
CA VAL A 23 -37.84 13.60 22.94
C VAL A 23 -38.34 15.04 22.84
N GLU A 24 -37.63 15.96 23.50
CA GLU A 24 -37.87 17.40 23.36
C GLU A 24 -36.64 18.06 22.74
N SER A 25 -36.89 18.95 21.79
CA SER A 25 -35.84 19.74 21.16
C SER A 25 -36.42 21.08 20.69
N GLU A 26 -35.75 22.17 21.04
CA GLU A 26 -36.19 23.54 20.73
C GLU A 26 -37.62 23.85 21.23
N GLY A 27 -38.00 23.29 22.40
CA GLY A 27 -39.32 23.46 23.01
C GLY A 27 -40.45 22.66 22.35
N LEU A 28 -40.15 21.84 21.34
CA LEU A 28 -41.11 20.94 20.70
C LEU A 28 -40.86 19.50 21.19
N ALA A 29 -41.88 18.92 21.81
CA ALA A 29 -41.90 17.52 22.18
C ALA A 29 -42.49 16.68 21.04
N TYR A 30 -41.79 15.63 20.62
CA TYR A 30 -42.25 14.72 19.58
C TYR A 30 -41.85 13.28 19.90
N SER A 31 -42.58 12.34 19.30
CA SER A 31 -42.34 10.92 19.50
C SER A 31 -41.48 10.33 18.39
N SER A 32 -41.00 9.11 18.62
CA SER A 32 -40.35 8.26 17.63
C SER A 32 -41.13 8.12 16.32
N LEU A 33 -42.46 8.28 16.31
CA LEU A 33 -43.24 8.29 15.07
C LEU A 33 -42.88 9.45 14.11
N SER A 34 -42.35 10.54 14.66
CA SER A 34 -41.91 11.73 13.90
C SER A 34 -40.40 11.79 13.72
N MET A 35 -39.65 10.80 14.25
CA MET A 35 -38.19 10.74 14.18
C MET A 35 -37.73 10.01 12.93
N SER A 36 -36.59 10.41 12.39
CA SER A 36 -35.94 9.63 11.33
C SER A 36 -35.47 8.28 11.87
N ALA A 37 -35.36 7.28 11.00
CA ALA A 37 -34.92 5.94 11.42
C ALA A 37 -33.51 5.94 12.03
N GLY A 38 -32.60 6.79 11.53
CA GLY A 38 -31.26 6.96 12.11
C GLY A 38 -31.29 7.57 13.52
N GLU A 39 -32.17 8.54 13.77
CA GLU A 39 -32.36 9.11 15.12
C GLU A 39 -32.88 8.07 16.09
N GLN A 40 -33.94 7.34 15.73
CA GLN A 40 -34.51 6.29 16.57
C GLN A 40 -33.44 5.26 16.97
N LYS A 41 -32.58 4.87 16.01
CA LYS A 41 -31.50 3.92 16.23
C LYS A 41 -30.44 4.45 17.20
N ILE A 42 -30.02 5.71 17.06
CA ILE A 42 -29.05 6.32 17.99
C ILE A 42 -29.59 6.30 19.42
N PHE A 43 -30.86 6.67 19.62
CA PHE A 43 -31.44 6.64 20.96
C PHE A 43 -31.54 5.22 21.51
N LEU A 44 -31.94 4.24 20.70
CA LEU A 44 -31.97 2.84 21.11
C LEU A 44 -30.58 2.32 21.54
N ILE A 45 -29.54 2.61 20.76
CA ILE A 45 -28.17 2.21 21.06
C ILE A 45 -27.70 2.87 22.36
N LEU A 46 -27.84 4.20 22.47
CA LEU A 46 -27.42 4.94 23.65
C LEU A 46 -28.17 4.48 24.89
N GLU A 47 -29.48 4.27 24.80
CA GLU A 47 -30.28 3.80 25.91
C GLU A 47 -29.80 2.42 26.39
N THR A 48 -29.60 1.48 25.46
CA THR A 48 -29.11 0.12 25.77
C THR A 48 -27.76 0.18 26.49
N ILE A 49 -26.84 0.99 25.98
CA ILE A 49 -25.49 1.14 26.53
C ILE A 49 -25.51 1.86 27.88
N LEU A 50 -26.32 2.91 28.04
CA LEU A 50 -26.38 3.69 29.27
C LEU A 50 -27.05 2.92 30.40
N LYS A 51 -28.13 2.18 30.12
CA LYS A 51 -28.88 1.39 31.10
C LYS A 51 -28.21 0.07 31.49
N ALA A 52 -27.35 -0.48 30.64
CA ALA A 52 -26.64 -1.72 30.95
C ALA A 52 -25.80 -1.58 32.24
N ASP A 53 -25.68 -2.67 32.99
CA ASP A 53 -24.87 -2.73 34.20
C ASP A 53 -23.37 -2.53 33.93
N LYS A 54 -22.61 -2.21 34.97
CA LYS A 54 -21.14 -2.17 34.88
C LYS A 54 -20.61 -3.56 34.48
N ASN A 55 -19.53 -3.60 33.71
CA ASN A 55 -18.93 -4.84 33.19
C ASN A 55 -19.82 -5.65 32.22
N ALA A 56 -20.87 -5.04 31.65
CA ALA A 56 -21.69 -5.70 30.65
C ALA A 56 -20.92 -5.92 29.33
N LEU A 57 -21.20 -7.05 28.67
CA LEU A 57 -20.87 -7.31 27.27
C LEU A 57 -22.06 -6.92 26.39
N ILE A 58 -21.85 -6.03 25.43
CA ILE A 58 -22.88 -5.55 24.51
C ILE A 58 -22.44 -5.89 23.08
N LEU A 59 -23.31 -6.57 22.34
CA LEU A 59 -23.10 -6.93 20.94
C LEU A 59 -24.05 -6.10 20.07
N ILE A 60 -23.52 -5.39 19.09
CA ILE A 60 -24.31 -4.53 18.19
C ILE A 60 -24.02 -4.92 16.75
N ASP A 61 -25.03 -5.39 16.03
CA ASP A 61 -24.90 -5.63 14.60
C ASP A 61 -25.09 -4.33 13.81
N GLU A 62 -24.27 -4.12 12.80
CA GLU A 62 -24.23 -2.98 11.88
C GLU A 62 -24.42 -1.63 12.58
N LEU A 63 -23.45 -1.19 13.40
CA LEU A 63 -23.56 0.06 14.16
C LEU A 63 -23.86 1.26 13.25
N ASP A 64 -23.33 1.23 12.02
CA ASP A 64 -23.41 2.27 11.01
C ASP A 64 -24.72 2.37 10.23
N LEU A 65 -25.57 1.33 10.26
CA LEU A 65 -26.80 1.30 9.47
C LEU A 65 -27.65 2.57 9.70
N LEU A 66 -27.97 3.29 8.62
CA LEU A 66 -28.74 4.55 8.56
C LEU A 66 -28.07 5.78 9.20
N LEU A 67 -26.76 5.74 9.48
CA LEU A 67 -26.01 6.86 10.05
C LEU A 67 -25.00 7.46 9.06
N HIS A 68 -24.95 8.80 9.01
CA HIS A 68 -23.88 9.52 8.33
C HIS A 68 -22.56 9.41 9.10
N ASP A 69 -21.42 9.58 8.41
CA ASP A 69 -20.08 9.37 8.98
C ASP A 69 -19.85 10.20 10.25
N GLU A 70 -20.22 11.48 10.23
CA GLU A 70 -20.01 12.36 11.38
C GLU A 70 -20.83 11.92 12.61
N ALA A 71 -22.06 11.44 12.39
CA ALA A 71 -22.91 10.92 13.46
C ALA A 71 -22.32 9.64 14.06
N LEU A 72 -21.83 8.73 13.21
CA LEU A 72 -21.17 7.50 13.64
C LEU A 72 -19.88 7.77 14.42
N LYS A 73 -19.02 8.70 13.97
CA LYS A 73 -17.81 9.11 14.72
C LYS A 73 -18.16 9.60 16.13
N LYS A 74 -19.12 10.53 16.22
CA LYS A 74 -19.58 11.07 17.51
C LYS A 74 -20.21 9.99 18.39
N LEU A 75 -20.93 9.04 17.80
CA LEU A 75 -21.52 7.91 18.51
C LEU A 75 -20.44 7.00 19.10
N ILE A 76 -19.47 6.57 18.29
CA ILE A 76 -18.35 5.73 18.74
C ILE A 76 -17.57 6.43 19.87
N ASP A 77 -17.34 7.75 19.76
CA ASP A 77 -16.66 8.54 20.79
C ASP A 77 -17.35 8.43 22.16
N VAL A 78 -18.67 8.70 22.19
CA VAL A 78 -19.47 8.61 23.42
C VAL A 78 -19.55 7.18 23.95
N ILE A 79 -19.68 6.20 23.06
CA ILE A 79 -19.69 4.77 23.42
C ILE A 79 -18.36 4.39 24.07
N SER A 80 -17.22 4.79 23.48
CA SER A 80 -15.88 4.50 23.97
C SER A 80 -15.65 5.09 25.37
N THR A 81 -15.96 6.38 25.54
CA THR A 81 -15.81 7.05 26.84
C THR A 81 -16.65 6.40 27.93
N HIS A 82 -17.91 6.04 27.63
CA HIS A 82 -18.78 5.38 28.61
C HIS A 82 -18.37 3.94 28.89
N ALA A 83 -17.84 3.24 27.89
CA ALA A 83 -17.32 1.90 28.04
C ALA A 83 -16.12 1.88 28.99
N GLU A 84 -15.19 2.82 28.85
CA GLU A 84 -14.05 2.99 29.76
C GLU A 84 -14.50 3.35 31.18
N ASP A 85 -15.39 4.33 31.35
CA ASP A 85 -15.86 4.76 32.68
C ASP A 85 -16.63 3.67 33.44
N LYS A 86 -17.35 2.80 32.72
CA LYS A 86 -18.17 1.73 33.31
C LYS A 86 -17.62 0.31 33.13
N ASN A 87 -16.39 0.18 32.63
CA ASN A 87 -15.72 -1.08 32.31
C ASN A 87 -16.56 -2.01 31.41
N LYS A 88 -17.30 -1.49 30.43
CA LYS A 88 -18.13 -2.30 29.52
C LYS A 88 -17.32 -2.78 28.33
N GLN A 89 -17.60 -3.99 27.86
CA GLN A 89 -17.07 -4.48 26.59
C GLN A 89 -18.16 -4.34 25.52
N ILE A 90 -17.85 -3.64 24.44
CA ILE A 90 -18.79 -3.40 23.36
C ILE A 90 -18.15 -3.89 22.06
N ILE A 91 -18.80 -4.86 21.42
CA ILE A 91 -18.37 -5.42 20.14
C ILE A 91 -19.43 -5.07 19.12
N PHE A 92 -19.01 -4.49 18.00
CA PHE A 92 -19.93 -4.15 16.93
C PHE A 92 -19.37 -4.49 15.55
N THR A 93 -20.26 -4.74 14.60
CA THR A 93 -19.94 -4.88 13.19
C THR A 93 -20.22 -3.58 12.45
N THR A 94 -19.49 -3.34 11.37
CA THR A 94 -19.65 -2.15 10.52
C THR A 94 -19.07 -2.42 9.14
N HIS A 95 -19.70 -1.86 8.11
CA HIS A 95 -19.18 -1.88 6.75
C HIS A 95 -18.45 -0.58 6.37
N ARG A 96 -18.36 0.40 7.29
CA ARG A 96 -17.78 1.73 7.01
C ARG A 96 -16.28 1.72 7.24
N GLU A 97 -15.50 1.93 6.18
CA GLU A 97 -14.04 2.12 6.26
C GLU A 97 -13.64 3.24 7.22
N MET A 98 -14.47 4.30 7.34
CA MET A 98 -14.18 5.46 8.18
C MET A 98 -13.81 5.10 9.62
N VAL A 99 -14.26 3.96 10.16
CA VAL A 99 -13.89 3.50 11.52
C VAL A 99 -12.39 3.30 11.69
N THR A 100 -11.65 3.04 10.61
CA THR A 100 -10.18 2.99 10.59
C THR A 100 -9.53 4.30 11.06
N THR A 101 -10.21 5.44 10.88
CA THR A 101 -9.77 6.75 11.39
C THR A 101 -9.93 6.91 12.90
N LEU A 102 -10.49 5.91 13.58
CA LEU A 102 -10.72 5.87 15.04
C LEU A 102 -9.89 4.76 15.71
N SER A 103 -8.85 4.24 15.04
CA SER A 103 -8.00 3.15 15.55
C SER A 103 -7.27 3.49 16.85
N ASP A 104 -7.19 4.77 17.20
CA ASP A 104 -6.66 5.28 18.48
C ASP A 104 -7.64 5.08 19.65
N LYS A 105 -8.94 4.89 19.37
CA LYS A 105 -10.01 4.76 20.37
C LYS A 105 -10.57 3.36 20.47
N ILE A 106 -10.62 2.63 19.36
CA ILE A 106 -11.24 1.31 19.28
C ILE A 106 -10.27 0.29 18.71
N ASN A 107 -10.40 -0.95 19.17
CA ASN A 107 -9.77 -2.09 18.52
C ASN A 107 -10.56 -2.45 17.25
N ILE A 108 -9.87 -2.61 16.12
CA ILE A 108 -10.49 -2.93 14.83
C ILE A 108 -10.05 -4.34 14.43
N ARG A 109 -11.03 -5.19 14.11
CA ARG A 109 -10.80 -6.54 13.60
C ARG A 109 -11.41 -6.68 12.22
N HIS A 110 -10.59 -7.08 11.25
CA HIS A 110 -11.06 -7.38 9.89
C HIS A 110 -11.38 -8.86 9.79
N VAL A 111 -12.66 -9.19 9.59
CA VAL A 111 -13.11 -10.58 9.44
C VAL A 111 -13.28 -10.88 7.96
N VAL A 112 -12.59 -11.90 7.46
CA VAL A 112 -12.59 -12.29 6.04
C VAL A 112 -12.85 -13.78 5.92
N ASN A 113 -13.74 -14.16 5.00
CA ASN A 113 -13.91 -15.57 4.65
C ASN A 113 -13.02 -15.92 3.45
N ILE A 114 -12.09 -16.85 3.64
CA ILE A 114 -11.21 -17.36 2.59
C ILE A 114 -11.42 -18.88 2.55
N GLN A 115 -11.87 -19.39 1.40
CA GLN A 115 -12.11 -20.83 1.17
C GLN A 115 -13.02 -21.47 2.23
N GLY A 116 -14.05 -20.77 2.69
CA GLY A 116 -15.02 -21.27 3.68
C GLY A 116 -14.55 -21.16 5.13
N ARG A 117 -13.34 -20.65 5.39
CA ARG A 117 -12.83 -20.38 6.74
C ARG A 117 -12.80 -18.88 7.02
N SER A 118 -13.19 -18.50 8.23
CA SER A 118 -13.17 -17.10 8.67
C SER A 118 -11.87 -16.78 9.40
N TYR A 119 -11.15 -15.78 8.91
CA TYR A 119 -9.93 -15.25 9.48
C TYR A 119 -10.20 -13.87 10.09
N SER A 120 -9.53 -13.55 11.20
CA SER A 120 -9.64 -12.27 11.89
C SER A 120 -8.28 -11.61 11.98
N PHE A 121 -8.11 -10.48 11.31
CA PHE A 121 -6.86 -9.71 11.28
C PHE A 121 -6.95 -8.50 12.20
N GLU A 122 -5.87 -8.22 12.95
CA GLU A 122 -5.76 -7.07 13.87
C GLU A 122 -5.40 -5.77 13.15
N GLU A 123 -4.64 -5.87 12.07
CA GLU A 123 -4.12 -4.70 11.36
C GLU A 123 -4.99 -4.35 10.15
N THR A 124 -5.24 -3.06 9.97
CA THR A 124 -5.89 -2.54 8.77
C THR A 124 -4.84 -2.47 7.65
N LYS A 125 -4.53 -3.62 7.06
CA LYS A 125 -3.59 -3.73 5.94
C LYS A 125 -4.21 -3.24 4.62
N PRO A 126 -3.40 -2.87 3.61
CA PRO A 126 -3.89 -2.52 2.28
C PRO A 126 -4.88 -3.53 1.70
N ASP A 127 -4.66 -4.82 1.93
CA ASP A 127 -5.57 -5.88 1.46
C ASP A 127 -6.94 -5.83 2.13
N ALA A 128 -6.99 -5.56 3.44
CA ALA A 128 -8.23 -5.33 4.17
C ALA A 128 -8.98 -4.10 3.64
N ILE A 129 -8.27 -2.99 3.43
CA ILE A 129 -8.85 -1.77 2.85
C ILE A 129 -9.41 -2.06 1.46
N ASN A 130 -8.65 -2.74 0.61
CA ASN A 130 -9.10 -3.07 -0.75
C ASN A 130 -10.37 -3.94 -0.74
N ARG A 131 -10.42 -4.99 0.09
CA ARG A 131 -11.64 -5.82 0.20
C ARG A 131 -12.85 -5.06 0.73
N LEU A 132 -12.65 -4.11 1.65
CA LEU A 132 -13.73 -3.29 2.21
C LEU A 132 -14.23 -2.22 1.24
N THR A 133 -13.35 -1.65 0.41
CA THR A 133 -13.63 -0.43 -0.36
C THR A 133 -13.72 -0.67 -1.87
N GLY A 134 -13.22 -1.81 -2.35
CA GLY A 134 -12.95 -2.06 -3.76
C GLY A 134 -11.83 -1.18 -4.35
N LYS A 135 -11.14 -0.38 -3.53
CA LYS A 135 -10.05 0.50 -3.97
C LYS A 135 -8.71 -0.11 -3.62
N SER A 136 -7.87 -0.33 -4.63
CA SER A 136 -6.48 -0.71 -4.41
C SER A 136 -5.70 0.51 -3.94
N THR A 137 -5.11 0.43 -2.75
CA THR A 137 -4.05 1.35 -2.36
C THR A 137 -2.74 0.80 -2.94
N THR A 138 -1.99 1.66 -3.64
CA THR A 138 -0.62 1.38 -4.07
C THR A 138 0.33 2.13 -3.13
N PRO A 139 0.56 1.62 -1.91
CA PRO A 139 1.31 2.36 -0.90
C PRO A 139 2.77 2.59 -1.29
N ILE A 140 3.38 1.73 -2.12
CA ILE A 140 4.79 1.84 -2.48
C ILE A 140 4.95 2.64 -3.77
N GLU A 141 5.75 3.70 -3.73
CA GLU A 141 6.15 4.47 -4.92
C GLU A 141 7.60 4.16 -5.29
N ILE A 142 7.82 3.65 -6.51
CA ILE A 142 9.16 3.36 -7.03
C ILE A 142 9.46 4.32 -8.18
N TYR A 143 10.59 4.99 -8.10
CA TYR A 143 11.08 5.95 -9.09
C TYR A 143 12.28 5.34 -9.82
N VAL A 144 12.21 5.28 -11.15
CA VAL A 144 13.23 4.68 -12.03
C VAL A 144 13.58 5.59 -13.22
N GLU A 145 14.69 5.32 -13.89
CA GLU A 145 15.16 6.15 -15.01
C GLU A 145 14.23 6.04 -16.23
N ASP A 146 14.04 4.82 -16.74
CA ASP A 146 13.42 4.59 -18.05
C ASP A 146 12.47 3.37 -18.09
N ASP A 147 12.14 2.88 -19.29
CA ASP A 147 11.25 1.74 -19.49
C ASP A 147 11.93 0.36 -19.30
N LEU A 148 13.24 0.27 -19.48
CA LEU A 148 14.02 -0.93 -19.17
C LEU A 148 13.97 -1.18 -17.66
N ALA A 149 14.22 -0.14 -16.86
CA ALA A 149 14.12 -0.18 -15.41
C ALA A 149 12.71 -0.55 -14.94
N VAL A 150 11.66 0.01 -15.56
CA VAL A 150 10.26 -0.37 -15.28
C VAL A 150 10.05 -1.87 -15.48
N ALA A 151 10.59 -2.46 -16.55
CA ALA A 151 10.44 -3.89 -16.83
C ALA A 151 11.15 -4.76 -15.76
N ILE A 152 12.34 -4.35 -15.32
CA ILE A 152 13.08 -5.04 -14.25
C ILE A 152 12.27 -5.00 -12.94
N ILE A 153 11.78 -3.83 -12.55
CA ILE A 153 10.97 -3.69 -11.33
C ILE A 153 9.69 -4.50 -11.40
N ASN A 154 8.97 -4.48 -12.53
CA ASN A 154 7.78 -5.31 -12.70
C ASN A 154 8.09 -6.80 -12.53
N LYS A 155 9.25 -7.26 -13.01
CA LYS A 155 9.70 -8.63 -12.83
C LYS A 155 9.96 -8.96 -11.36
N ILE A 156 10.69 -8.11 -10.64
CA ILE A 156 10.92 -8.25 -9.19
C ILE A 156 9.58 -8.28 -8.44
N CYS A 157 8.69 -7.33 -8.72
CA CYS A 157 7.37 -7.26 -8.08
C CYS A 157 6.53 -8.52 -8.35
N SER A 158 6.59 -9.07 -9.56
CA SER A 158 5.88 -10.31 -9.89
C SER A 158 6.42 -11.49 -9.07
N SER A 159 7.74 -11.62 -8.94
CA SER A 159 8.37 -12.67 -8.12
C SER A 159 7.99 -12.56 -6.64
N LEU A 160 7.86 -11.34 -6.12
CA LEU A 160 7.45 -11.06 -4.74
C LEU A 160 5.92 -11.01 -4.54
N LYS A 161 5.11 -11.24 -5.58
CA LYS A 161 3.63 -11.05 -5.57
C LYS A 161 3.20 -9.64 -5.10
N ALA A 162 4.05 -8.65 -5.36
CA ALA A 162 3.95 -7.28 -4.88
C ALA A 162 3.26 -6.30 -5.85
N SER A 163 2.99 -6.71 -7.09
CA SER A 163 2.57 -5.80 -8.17
C SER A 163 1.35 -4.93 -7.84
N ARG A 164 0.45 -5.38 -6.97
CA ARG A 164 -0.75 -4.61 -6.56
C ARG A 164 -0.46 -3.46 -5.58
N TYR A 165 0.69 -3.48 -4.92
CA TYR A 165 1.07 -2.48 -3.90
C TYR A 165 2.00 -1.40 -4.44
N VAL A 166 2.54 -1.60 -5.65
CA VAL A 166 3.61 -0.78 -6.20
C VAL A 166 3.10 0.09 -7.33
N LYS A 167 3.48 1.36 -7.32
CA LYS A 167 3.31 2.31 -8.41
C LYS A 167 4.68 2.79 -8.88
N ILE A 168 4.93 2.68 -10.18
CA ILE A 168 6.24 3.01 -10.77
C ILE A 168 6.15 4.34 -11.52
N PHE A 169 7.13 5.22 -11.32
CA PHE A 169 7.27 6.50 -11.98
C PHE A 169 8.63 6.59 -12.67
N LYS A 170 8.64 7.13 -13.89
CA LYS A 170 9.88 7.39 -14.64
C LYS A 170 10.35 8.82 -14.42
N PHE A 171 11.65 9.02 -14.20
CA PHE A 171 12.24 10.34 -14.02
C PHE A 171 13.28 10.71 -15.09
N GLY A 172 13.61 9.81 -16.01
CA GLY A 172 14.61 10.05 -17.04
C GLY A 172 16.01 10.02 -16.44
N ALA A 173 16.80 11.08 -16.66
CA ALA A 173 18.21 11.10 -16.27
C ALA A 173 18.45 10.81 -14.78
N ALA A 174 19.41 9.93 -14.47
CA ALA A 174 19.92 9.61 -13.13
C ALA A 174 20.00 10.78 -12.13
N SER A 175 20.40 11.98 -12.56
CA SER A 175 20.50 13.16 -11.68
C SER A 175 19.15 13.53 -11.03
N ASN A 176 18.04 13.26 -11.71
CA ASN A 176 16.70 13.61 -11.24
C ASN A 176 16.28 12.76 -10.03
N ALA A 177 16.86 11.56 -9.83
CA ALA A 177 16.63 10.76 -8.63
C ALA A 177 16.95 11.56 -7.35
N PHE A 178 18.10 12.23 -7.34
CA PHE A 178 18.55 13.05 -6.21
C PHE A 178 17.68 14.30 -6.02
N THR A 179 17.23 14.92 -7.11
CA THR A 179 16.28 16.06 -7.05
C THR A 179 14.94 15.64 -6.46
N LEU A 180 14.40 14.49 -6.88
CA LEU A 180 13.14 13.98 -6.35
C LEU A 180 13.26 13.61 -4.87
N LEU A 181 14.31 12.88 -4.49
CA LEU A 181 14.60 12.55 -3.09
C LEU A 181 14.72 13.81 -2.22
N ALA A 182 15.47 14.81 -2.68
CA ALA A 182 15.59 16.08 -1.96
C ALA A 182 14.24 16.77 -1.81
N SER A 183 13.42 16.79 -2.87
CA SER A 183 12.09 17.37 -2.81
C SER A 183 11.19 16.69 -1.76
N THR A 184 11.26 15.36 -1.67
CA THR A 184 10.50 14.54 -0.72
C THR A 184 10.92 14.82 0.72
N LEU A 185 12.22 14.88 0.97
CA LEU A 185 12.78 15.22 2.28
C LEU A 185 12.45 16.65 2.72
N ILE A 186 12.52 17.62 1.80
CA ILE A 186 12.21 19.04 2.11
C ILE A 186 10.73 19.21 2.47
N ARG A 187 9.82 18.47 1.82
CA ARG A 187 8.38 18.47 2.14
C ARG A 187 8.04 17.75 3.45
N GLY A 188 8.95 16.91 3.96
CA GLY A 188 8.68 16.05 5.11
C GLY A 188 7.77 14.87 4.78
N ASP A 189 7.74 14.47 3.50
CA ASP A 189 7.01 13.28 3.06
C ASP A 189 7.64 12.02 3.68
N ASN A 190 6.82 10.98 3.90
CA ASN A 190 7.35 9.69 4.32
C ASN A 190 8.25 9.09 3.23
N LEU A 191 9.38 8.51 3.66
CA LEU A 191 10.33 7.81 2.80
C LEU A 191 10.27 6.28 2.96
N SER A 192 9.57 5.76 3.97
CA SER A 192 9.52 4.32 4.22
C SER A 192 8.84 3.54 3.09
N ASP A 193 8.01 4.23 2.31
CA ASP A 193 7.21 3.71 1.21
C ASP A 193 7.68 4.21 -0.16
N LYS A 194 8.83 4.89 -0.24
CA LYS A 194 9.39 5.44 -1.49
C LYS A 194 10.79 4.93 -1.77
N LEU A 195 11.01 4.48 -3.00
CA LEU A 195 12.31 3.97 -3.45
C LEU A 195 12.75 4.68 -4.73
N TYR A 196 14.01 5.14 -4.76
CA TYR A 196 14.63 5.76 -5.93
C TYR A 196 15.75 4.85 -6.43
N ILE A 197 15.69 4.48 -7.70
CA ILE A 197 16.56 3.45 -8.28
C ILE A 197 17.27 4.02 -9.51
N LEU A 198 18.59 3.83 -9.54
CA LEU A 198 19.44 4.11 -10.69
C LEU A 198 19.75 2.82 -11.45
N ASP A 199 20.06 2.94 -12.73
CA ASP A 199 20.34 1.78 -13.56
C ASP A 199 21.73 1.17 -13.31
N GLY A 200 22.59 1.90 -12.57
CA GLY A 200 23.86 1.42 -12.02
C GLY A 200 25.11 1.81 -12.81
N ASP A 201 24.97 2.42 -13.99
CA ASP A 201 26.10 2.84 -14.84
C ASP A 201 26.69 4.21 -14.46
N LYS A 202 25.90 5.05 -13.78
CA LYS A 202 26.29 6.36 -13.25
C LYS A 202 25.97 6.44 -11.77
N TYR A 203 26.77 7.20 -11.04
CA TYR A 203 26.66 7.34 -9.58
C TYR A 203 26.73 5.98 -8.86
N SER A 204 27.52 5.07 -9.41
CA SER A 204 27.65 3.68 -8.98
C SER A 204 28.27 3.54 -7.58
N THR A 205 28.98 4.57 -7.11
CA THR A 205 29.64 4.58 -5.79
C THR A 205 28.97 5.53 -4.80
N GLU A 206 29.06 5.21 -3.51
CA GLU A 206 28.51 6.07 -2.44
C GLU A 206 29.12 7.47 -2.45
N ASN A 207 30.39 7.62 -2.84
CA ASN A 207 31.03 8.93 -2.97
C ASN A 207 30.41 9.78 -4.09
N GLU A 208 30.09 9.17 -5.24
CA GLU A 208 29.41 9.86 -6.34
C GLU A 208 27.98 10.23 -5.96
N LYS A 209 27.25 9.33 -5.29
CA LYS A 209 25.90 9.61 -4.76
C LYS A 209 25.93 10.75 -3.76
N LYS A 210 26.89 10.76 -2.83
CA LYS A 210 27.08 11.85 -1.86
C LYS A 210 27.39 13.18 -2.55
N ALA A 211 28.28 13.19 -3.54
CA ALA A 211 28.56 14.38 -4.33
C ALA A 211 27.34 14.87 -5.13
N ALA A 212 26.48 13.97 -5.60
CA ALA A 212 25.22 14.33 -6.25
C ALA A 212 24.22 14.94 -5.25
N LEU A 213 24.09 14.37 -4.05
CA LEU A 213 23.27 14.93 -2.97
C LEU A 213 23.77 16.31 -2.55
N ASP A 214 25.07 16.54 -2.46
CA ASP A 214 25.66 17.83 -2.13
C ASP A 214 25.31 18.94 -3.12
N LYS A 215 25.13 18.60 -4.41
CA LYS A 215 24.72 19.55 -5.45
C LYS A 215 23.25 19.96 -5.31
N VAL A 216 22.40 19.08 -4.78
CA VAL A 216 20.96 19.33 -4.67
C VAL A 216 20.63 19.99 -3.32
N PHE A 217 21.28 19.57 -2.24
CA PHE A 217 21.15 20.18 -0.92
C PHE A 217 22.14 21.33 -0.75
N THR A 218 21.78 22.49 -1.28
CA THR A 218 22.56 23.73 -1.17
C THR A 218 22.35 24.41 0.19
N GLY A 219 23.40 24.99 0.76
CA GLY A 219 23.36 25.72 2.03
C GLY A 219 24.21 25.07 3.13
N THR A 220 24.52 25.84 4.18
CA THR A 220 25.39 25.43 5.29
C THR A 220 24.67 25.44 6.64
N GLU A 221 23.34 25.49 6.62
CA GLU A 221 22.50 25.51 7.82
C GLU A 221 22.40 24.09 8.44
N SER A 222 22.15 23.99 9.76
CA SER A 222 21.99 22.71 10.47
C SER A 222 20.98 21.78 9.77
N ARG A 223 19.84 22.35 9.34
CA ARG A 223 18.78 21.63 8.62
C ARG A 223 19.30 20.97 7.34
N THR A 224 20.21 21.59 6.61
CA THR A 224 20.78 21.01 5.38
C THR A 224 21.63 19.79 5.69
N TYR A 225 22.38 19.79 6.81
CA TYR A 225 23.14 18.61 7.24
C TYR A 225 22.23 17.46 7.66
N GLU A 226 21.14 17.75 8.36
CA GLU A 226 20.13 16.74 8.75
C GLU A 226 19.47 16.10 7.52
N LEU A 227 19.09 16.91 6.52
CA LEU A 227 18.51 16.41 5.27
C LEU A 227 19.50 15.53 4.48
N LYS A 228 20.77 15.92 4.42
CA LYS A 228 21.82 15.10 3.77
C LYS A 228 22.01 13.77 4.47
N ALA A 229 22.08 13.76 5.81
CA ALA A 229 22.18 12.53 6.59
C ALA A 229 20.94 11.63 6.38
N ALA A 230 19.74 12.21 6.30
CA ALA A 230 18.52 11.46 6.02
C ALA A 230 18.46 10.89 4.59
N ALA A 231 19.14 11.53 3.63
CA ALA A 231 19.20 11.10 2.22
C ALA A 231 20.24 10.00 1.96
N GLU A 232 21.25 9.86 2.83
CA GLU A 232 22.34 8.91 2.65
C GLU A 232 21.81 7.46 2.59
N GLY A 233 22.26 6.70 1.59
CA GLY A 233 21.83 5.32 1.34
C GLY A 233 20.37 5.13 0.87
N LYS A 234 19.63 6.21 0.58
CA LYS A 234 18.22 6.15 0.12
C LYS A 234 18.05 5.95 -1.38
N VAL A 235 19.08 6.26 -2.18
CA VAL A 235 19.11 5.94 -3.62
C VAL A 235 19.78 4.59 -3.81
N LYS A 236 19.02 3.62 -4.32
CA LYS A 236 19.48 2.28 -4.65
C LYS A 236 19.83 2.18 -6.14
N GLN A 237 20.44 1.09 -6.54
CA GLN A 237 20.77 0.84 -7.94
C GLN A 237 20.65 -0.64 -8.32
N PHE A 238 20.62 -0.93 -9.61
CA PHE A 238 20.92 -2.29 -10.07
C PHE A 238 22.44 -2.53 -10.06
N ASN A 239 22.85 -3.74 -9.70
CA ASN A 239 24.25 -4.10 -9.52
C ASN A 239 24.90 -4.51 -10.83
N LEU A 240 25.64 -3.60 -11.45
CA LEU A 240 26.35 -3.87 -12.69
C LEU A 240 27.83 -4.20 -12.46
N PRO A 241 28.41 -5.08 -13.30
CA PRO A 241 29.87 -5.16 -13.40
C PRO A 241 30.47 -3.82 -13.83
N ASN A 242 31.70 -3.55 -13.39
CA ASN A 242 32.34 -2.25 -13.62
C ASN A 242 32.46 -1.92 -15.12
N GLY A 243 31.94 -0.74 -15.51
CA GLY A 243 31.98 -0.24 -16.88
C GLY A 243 30.99 -0.89 -17.85
N VAL A 244 30.12 -1.78 -17.37
CA VAL A 244 29.07 -2.41 -18.18
C VAL A 244 27.79 -1.59 -18.09
N LYS A 245 27.09 -1.43 -19.21
CA LYS A 245 25.78 -0.77 -19.27
C LYS A 245 24.62 -1.76 -19.01
N PRO A 246 23.45 -1.27 -18.54
CA PRO A 246 22.31 -2.13 -18.20
C PRO A 246 21.89 -3.08 -19.33
N GLU A 247 21.70 -2.56 -20.54
CA GLU A 247 21.27 -3.35 -21.70
C GLU A 247 22.30 -4.39 -22.13
N GLN A 248 23.59 -4.06 -22.02
CA GLN A 248 24.68 -5.00 -22.29
C GLN A 248 24.68 -6.15 -21.30
N TYR A 249 24.47 -5.85 -20.02
CA TYR A 249 24.44 -6.89 -19.00
C TYR A 249 23.20 -7.78 -19.15
N ILE A 250 22.04 -7.21 -19.43
CA ILE A 250 20.82 -7.99 -19.70
C ILE A 250 20.98 -8.87 -20.95
N HIS A 251 21.60 -8.35 -22.01
CA HIS A 251 21.96 -9.15 -23.19
C HIS A 251 22.89 -10.33 -22.83
N TYR A 252 23.89 -10.10 -21.99
CA TYR A 252 24.73 -11.16 -21.44
C TYR A 252 23.90 -12.21 -20.67
N LEU A 253 23.01 -11.79 -19.77
CA LEU A 253 22.16 -12.71 -18.98
C LEU A 253 21.31 -13.61 -19.88
N ILE A 254 20.63 -13.05 -20.89
CA ILE A 254 19.75 -13.83 -21.77
C ILE A 254 20.54 -14.73 -22.73
N THR A 255 21.75 -14.37 -23.13
CA THR A 255 22.55 -15.19 -24.06
C THR A 255 23.24 -16.37 -23.36
N ASN A 256 23.44 -16.28 -22.04
CA ASN A 256 24.13 -17.26 -21.19
C ASN A 256 23.18 -17.99 -20.21
N VAL A 257 21.87 -17.82 -20.35
CA VAL A 257 20.87 -18.52 -19.52
C VAL A 257 20.87 -20.04 -19.77
N PRO A 258 20.68 -20.89 -18.74
CA PRO A 258 20.45 -22.31 -18.93
C PRO A 258 19.24 -22.56 -19.83
N LEU A 259 19.38 -23.47 -20.80
CA LEU A 259 18.35 -23.73 -21.82
C LEU A 259 17.29 -24.74 -21.37
N ASP A 260 17.54 -25.46 -20.28
CA ASP A 260 16.67 -26.53 -19.80
C ASP A 260 15.28 -25.99 -19.40
N GLY A 261 14.22 -26.58 -19.98
CA GLY A 261 12.85 -26.21 -19.66
C GLY A 261 12.38 -24.87 -20.26
N LEU A 262 13.10 -24.30 -21.22
CA LEU A 262 12.65 -23.13 -21.97
C LEU A 262 11.69 -23.51 -23.11
N GLY A 263 10.61 -22.74 -23.27
CA GLY A 263 9.70 -22.85 -24.41
C GLY A 263 10.28 -22.24 -25.69
N GLY A 264 9.70 -22.58 -26.85
CA GLY A 264 10.18 -22.15 -28.17
C GLY A 264 10.30 -20.63 -28.33
N GLU A 265 9.38 -19.87 -27.74
CA GLU A 265 9.42 -18.41 -27.74
C GLU A 265 10.70 -17.84 -27.11
N TYR A 266 11.15 -18.40 -25.98
CA TYR A 266 12.38 -17.95 -25.32
C TYR A 266 13.62 -18.32 -26.14
N LEU A 267 13.59 -19.48 -26.81
CA LEU A 267 14.68 -19.90 -27.70
C LEU A 267 14.84 -18.92 -28.88
N GLU A 268 13.74 -18.46 -29.49
CA GLU A 268 13.78 -17.44 -30.55
C GLU A 268 14.41 -16.12 -30.07
N ILE A 269 14.10 -15.69 -28.84
CA ILE A 269 14.72 -14.50 -28.23
C ILE A 269 16.23 -14.69 -28.06
N ILE A 270 16.66 -15.86 -27.58
CA ILE A 270 18.08 -16.18 -27.40
C ILE A 270 18.81 -16.21 -28.74
N GLU A 271 18.23 -16.84 -29.76
CA GLU A 271 18.79 -16.89 -31.11
C GLU A 271 18.93 -15.49 -31.71
N ALA A 272 17.88 -14.66 -31.62
CA ALA A 272 17.94 -13.28 -32.05
C ALA A 272 19.00 -12.46 -31.30
N ALA A 273 19.15 -12.68 -29.99
CA ALA A 273 20.17 -12.02 -29.18
C ALA A 273 21.59 -12.44 -29.56
N ARG A 274 21.85 -13.74 -29.77
CA ARG A 274 23.17 -14.28 -30.14
C ARG A 274 23.65 -13.82 -31.51
N ASP A 275 22.72 -13.50 -32.41
CA ASP A 275 23.06 -12.94 -33.73
C ASP A 275 23.58 -11.49 -33.65
N ILE A 276 23.32 -10.78 -32.55
CA ILE A 276 23.84 -9.43 -32.30
C ILE A 276 25.22 -9.57 -31.66
N ARG A 277 26.28 -9.61 -32.50
CA ARG A 277 27.65 -9.89 -32.05
C ARG A 277 28.38 -8.68 -31.47
N VAL A 278 28.24 -7.51 -32.09
CA VAL A 278 28.83 -6.25 -31.63
C VAL A 278 27.86 -5.13 -31.97
N GLU A 279 27.40 -4.44 -30.95
CA GLU A 279 26.56 -3.25 -31.10
C GLU A 279 27.30 -2.03 -30.52
N LEU A 280 27.33 -0.94 -31.28
CA LEU A 280 28.06 0.29 -30.94
C LEU A 280 27.31 1.13 -29.90
N ASP A 281 25.98 1.12 -29.97
CA ASP A 281 25.13 1.78 -28.99
C ASP A 281 24.45 0.75 -28.08
N ALA A 282 24.82 0.74 -26.81
CA ALA A 282 24.30 -0.22 -25.84
C ALA A 282 22.76 -0.25 -25.79
N HIS A 283 22.09 0.87 -26.01
CA HIS A 283 20.62 0.95 -26.01
C HIS A 283 19.98 0.13 -27.15
N ASN A 284 20.76 -0.22 -28.18
CA ASN A 284 20.29 -1.02 -29.31
C ASN A 284 20.36 -2.53 -29.07
N TYR A 285 21.08 -3.04 -28.06
CA TYR A 285 21.15 -4.49 -27.81
C TYR A 285 19.77 -5.12 -27.67
N ILE A 286 18.91 -4.53 -26.84
CA ILE A 286 17.55 -5.03 -26.65
C ILE A 286 16.66 -4.62 -27.82
N SER A 287 16.75 -3.36 -28.26
CA SER A 287 15.90 -2.82 -29.34
C SER A 287 16.03 -3.60 -30.66
N ASN A 288 17.24 -4.07 -30.99
CA ASN A 288 17.50 -4.87 -32.18
C ASN A 288 16.89 -6.28 -32.07
N ILE A 289 16.93 -6.90 -30.89
CA ILE A 289 16.25 -8.18 -30.65
C ILE A 289 14.76 -8.03 -30.95
N LEU A 290 14.13 -7.01 -30.36
CA LEU A 290 12.70 -6.80 -30.50
C LEU A 290 12.30 -6.47 -31.94
N THR A 291 13.08 -5.62 -32.62
CA THR A 291 12.88 -5.28 -34.03
C THR A 291 12.98 -6.51 -34.93
N LYS A 292 13.97 -7.37 -34.69
CA LYS A 292 14.17 -8.61 -35.47
C LYS A 292 13.02 -9.59 -35.30
N LEU A 293 12.46 -9.69 -34.11
CA LEU A 293 11.33 -10.56 -33.80
C LEU A 293 9.96 -9.93 -34.13
N GLY A 294 9.92 -8.64 -34.49
CA GLY A 294 8.67 -7.91 -34.74
C GLY A 294 7.80 -7.73 -33.51
N ILE A 295 8.39 -7.66 -32.31
CA ILE A 295 7.69 -7.53 -31.03
C ILE A 295 7.69 -6.07 -30.59
N ASP A 296 6.57 -5.57 -30.06
CA ASP A 296 6.51 -4.23 -29.48
C ASP A 296 7.39 -4.10 -28.23
N ARG A 297 7.90 -2.88 -27.97
CA ARG A 297 8.89 -2.66 -26.90
C ARG A 297 8.38 -3.09 -25.51
N PRO A 298 7.18 -2.69 -25.05
CA PRO A 298 6.65 -3.14 -23.75
C PRO A 298 6.57 -4.67 -23.62
N SER A 299 5.94 -5.36 -24.56
CA SER A 299 5.80 -6.83 -24.52
C SER A 299 7.15 -7.53 -24.60
N GLY A 300 8.04 -7.00 -25.45
CA GLY A 300 9.39 -7.54 -25.64
C GLY A 300 10.25 -7.40 -24.38
N LEU A 301 10.23 -6.24 -23.73
CA LEU A 301 10.93 -6.02 -22.46
C LEU A 301 10.44 -6.98 -21.38
N THR A 302 9.13 -7.21 -21.24
CA THR A 302 8.59 -8.19 -20.29
C THR A 302 9.16 -9.59 -20.53
N ARG A 303 9.14 -10.07 -21.78
CA ARG A 303 9.66 -11.39 -22.14
C ARG A 303 11.18 -11.50 -21.94
N VAL A 304 11.92 -10.46 -22.25
CA VAL A 304 13.36 -10.38 -22.02
C VAL A 304 13.68 -10.43 -20.53
N MET A 305 12.96 -9.71 -19.67
CA MET A 305 13.18 -9.78 -18.22
C MET A 305 12.75 -11.12 -17.63
N ASP A 306 11.67 -11.72 -18.14
CA ASP A 306 11.25 -13.07 -17.75
C ASP A 306 12.31 -14.13 -18.07
N LEU A 307 13.03 -13.95 -19.18
CA LEU A 307 14.14 -14.80 -19.57
C LEU A 307 15.40 -14.49 -18.74
N ALA A 308 15.77 -13.22 -18.62
CA ALA A 308 16.94 -12.78 -17.86
C ALA A 308 16.88 -13.23 -16.40
N SER A 309 15.68 -13.26 -15.81
CA SER A 309 15.49 -13.70 -14.43
C SER A 309 15.75 -15.18 -14.17
N ARG A 310 15.97 -15.97 -15.21
CA ARG A 310 16.34 -17.39 -15.09
C ARG A 310 17.85 -17.59 -15.03
N HIS A 311 18.63 -16.52 -15.26
CA HIS A 311 20.07 -16.57 -15.16
C HIS A 311 20.51 -16.61 -13.68
N PRO A 312 21.51 -17.41 -13.29
CA PRO A 312 21.98 -17.50 -11.90
C PRO A 312 22.45 -16.18 -11.28
N GLU A 313 22.97 -15.26 -12.10
CA GLU A 313 23.41 -13.93 -11.65
C GLU A 313 22.28 -12.91 -11.48
N TRP A 314 21.02 -13.24 -11.85
CA TRP A 314 19.91 -12.30 -11.77
C TRP A 314 19.68 -11.78 -10.34
N ASP A 315 19.68 -12.66 -9.35
CA ASP A 315 19.41 -12.26 -7.96
C ASP A 315 20.48 -11.29 -7.44
N GLN A 316 21.73 -11.46 -7.88
CA GLN A 316 22.81 -10.52 -7.57
C GLN A 316 22.61 -9.17 -8.27
N TYR A 317 22.17 -9.19 -9.54
CA TYR A 317 21.89 -7.98 -10.31
C TYR A 317 20.83 -7.08 -9.62
N VAL A 318 19.79 -7.69 -9.06
CA VAL A 318 18.65 -6.96 -8.47
C VAL A 318 18.62 -6.94 -6.94
N SER A 319 19.70 -7.36 -6.28
CA SER A 319 19.69 -7.59 -4.82
C SER A 319 19.40 -6.34 -4.01
N GLU A 320 20.02 -5.18 -4.33
CA GLU A 320 19.78 -3.94 -3.56
C GLU A 320 18.30 -3.53 -3.53
N VAL A 321 17.59 -3.76 -4.64
CA VAL A 321 16.16 -3.45 -4.77
C VAL A 321 15.33 -4.49 -4.04
N THR A 322 15.67 -5.78 -4.19
CA THR A 322 14.94 -6.90 -3.58
C THR A 322 15.06 -6.86 -2.05
N ASP A 323 16.26 -6.59 -1.53
CA ASP A 323 16.55 -6.48 -0.09
C ASP A 323 15.75 -5.33 0.56
N TRP A 324 15.52 -4.24 -0.18
CA TRP A 324 14.67 -3.14 0.29
C TRP A 324 13.18 -3.50 0.20
N LEU A 325 12.75 -4.07 -0.93
CA LEU A 325 11.33 -4.24 -1.24
C LEU A 325 10.68 -5.41 -0.48
N GLN A 326 11.40 -6.51 -0.27
CA GLN A 326 10.89 -7.71 0.37
C GLN A 326 10.32 -7.48 1.79
N PRO A 327 11.01 -6.81 2.73
CA PRO A 327 10.45 -6.54 4.06
C PRO A 327 9.23 -5.61 3.99
N VAL A 328 9.29 -4.55 3.17
CA VAL A 328 8.18 -3.59 3.01
C VAL A 328 6.92 -4.29 2.49
N VAL A 329 7.06 -5.15 1.47
CA VAL A 329 5.95 -5.93 0.92
C VAL A 329 5.41 -6.92 1.95
N SER A 330 6.30 -7.60 2.67
CA SER A 330 5.94 -8.56 3.72
C SER A 330 5.03 -7.93 4.79
N ASP A 331 5.32 -6.70 5.19
CA ASP A 331 4.54 -5.98 6.21
C ASP A 331 3.15 -5.60 5.69
N LEU A 332 3.03 -5.28 4.40
CA LEU A 332 1.76 -4.90 3.76
C LEU A 332 0.85 -6.10 3.46
N MET A 333 1.43 -7.28 3.25
CA MET A 333 0.66 -8.49 2.92
C MET A 333 0.00 -9.08 4.17
N GLU A 334 -1.25 -9.51 4.03
CA GLU A 334 -1.87 -10.40 5.00
C GLU A 334 -1.29 -11.81 4.84
N ARG A 335 -0.67 -12.32 5.91
CA ARG A 335 -0.20 -13.70 5.95
C ARG A 335 -1.32 -14.57 6.52
N LEU A 336 -1.69 -15.60 5.78
CA LEU A 336 -2.46 -16.70 6.34
C LEU A 336 -1.56 -17.46 7.34
N PRO A 337 -2.10 -17.97 8.46
CA PRO A 337 -1.35 -18.83 9.37
C PRO A 337 -0.74 -20.02 8.62
N GLU A 338 0.50 -20.41 8.95
CA GLU A 338 1.33 -21.40 8.23
C GLU A 338 0.67 -22.79 8.04
N ASN A 339 -0.42 -23.10 8.76
CA ASN A 339 -1.16 -24.36 8.61
C ASN A 339 -2.14 -24.40 7.43
N ASP A 340 -2.34 -23.28 6.72
CA ASP A 340 -3.37 -23.15 5.68
C ASP A 340 -2.82 -22.76 4.30
N THR A 341 -1.49 -22.74 4.10
CA THR A 341 -0.90 -22.64 2.75
C THR A 341 -0.89 -24.01 2.09
N VAL A 342 -1.87 -24.27 1.23
CA VAL A 342 -1.88 -25.42 0.29
C VAL A 342 -1.17 -25.05 -1.00
#